data_AF-A0A4Q3B2B3-F1
#
_entry.id   AF-A0A4Q3B2B3-F1
#
_cell.length_a   1.000
_cell.length_b   1.000
_cell.length_c   1.000
_cell.angle_alpha   90.00
_cell.angle_beta   90.00
_cell.angle_gamma   90.00
#
_symmetry.space_group_name_H-M   'P 1'
#
loop_
_entity.id
_entity.type
_entity.pdbx_description
1 polymer ?
#
loop_
_entity_poly.entity_id
_entity_poly.type
_entity_poly.pdbx_seq_one_letter_code
_entity_poly.pdbx_strand_id
1 'polypeptide(L)'
;MEFNIGRTYYLYNYSYEKAFYRYDKFDNRNIYYYDKYRANTPIDIQLHILKQKKIASITGMDWYVGVGPQFRIQKVEYFYKEKFGPDKDDWRYTSTVYNAIDAGIDGVIGLEYTFDDIPLSIAGDATLFMEIFDDPFLPWGQVGVAIRYNF
;
A
#
# COMPACT_ATOMS: atom_id res chain seq x y z
N MET A 1 -16.84 7.42 -11.94
CA MET A 1 -15.91 7.63 -10.81
C MET A 1 -16.04 6.44 -9.91
N GLU A 2 -14.95 6.00 -9.30
CA GLU A 2 -14.92 4.88 -8.36
C GLU A 2 -14.28 5.33 -7.05
N PHE A 3 -14.82 4.83 -5.94
CA PHE A 3 -14.21 4.91 -4.63
C PHE A 3 -13.93 3.50 -4.13
N ASN A 4 -12.69 3.23 -3.74
CA ASN A 4 -12.24 1.91 -3.30
C ASN A 4 -11.66 2.00 -1.88
N ILE A 5 -12.01 1.02 -1.05
CA ILE A 5 -11.33 0.74 0.21
C ILE A 5 -10.93 -0.74 0.17
N GLY A 6 -9.64 -1.02 0.33
CA GLY A 6 -9.12 -2.36 0.14
C GLY A 6 -7.80 -2.62 0.84
N ARG A 7 -7.24 -3.78 0.53
CA ARG A 7 -5.89 -4.18 0.91
C ARG A 7 -5.05 -4.23 -0.34
N THR A 8 -3.92 -3.54 -0.36
CA THR A 8 -2.93 -3.71 -1.43
C THR A 8 -2.14 -5.01 -1.24
N TYR A 9 -2.04 -5.78 -2.32
CA TYR A 9 -1.03 -6.82 -2.44
C TYR A 9 0.08 -6.33 -3.37
N TYR A 10 1.29 -6.21 -2.84
CA TYR A 10 2.44 -5.81 -3.65
C TYR A 10 3.00 -6.97 -4.43
N LEU A 11 3.47 -6.66 -5.63
CA LEU A 11 4.32 -7.56 -6.41
C LEU A 11 5.79 -7.54 -5.94
N TYR A 12 6.16 -6.63 -5.03
CA TYR A 12 7.53 -6.41 -4.58
C TYR A 12 7.68 -6.53 -3.06
N ASN A 13 8.82 -7.10 -2.62
CA ASN A 13 9.20 -7.15 -1.21
C ASN A 13 9.90 -5.84 -0.81
N TYR A 14 9.22 -5.03 -0.01
CA TYR A 14 9.81 -3.82 0.60
C TYR A 14 10.70 -4.20 1.79
N SER A 15 11.87 -3.55 1.92
CA SER A 15 12.80 -3.79 3.02
C SER A 15 12.57 -2.79 4.17
N TYR A 16 11.80 -3.23 5.18
CA TYR A 16 11.51 -2.42 6.37
C TYR A 16 12.75 -2.14 7.24
N GLU A 17 13.83 -2.91 7.12
CA GLU A 17 15.10 -2.62 7.79
C GLU A 17 15.66 -1.25 7.36
N LYS A 18 15.65 -0.95 6.06
CA LYS A 18 16.12 0.35 5.57
C LYS A 18 15.26 1.49 6.07
N ALA A 19 13.94 1.29 6.14
CA ALA A 19 13.01 2.28 6.66
C ALA A 19 13.24 2.58 8.15
N PHE A 20 13.59 1.59 8.97
CA PHE A 20 13.90 1.80 10.39
C PHE A 20 14.99 2.87 10.60
N TYR A 21 16.07 2.82 9.81
CA TYR A 21 17.18 3.76 9.92
C TYR A 21 16.92 5.13 9.26
N ARG A 22 15.80 5.33 8.55
CA ARG A 22 15.44 6.67 8.02
C ARG A 22 14.88 7.59 9.10
N TYR A 23 14.41 7.05 10.22
CA TYR A 23 13.92 7.88 11.32
C TYR A 23 15.09 8.47 12.09
N ASP A 24 15.12 9.79 12.27
CA ASP A 24 16.19 10.54 12.99
C ASP A 24 16.55 9.92 14.35
N LYS A 25 15.56 9.34 15.04
CA LYS A 25 15.75 8.65 16.32
C LYS A 25 16.74 7.47 16.21
N PHE A 26 16.77 6.76 15.09
CA PHE A 26 17.50 5.50 14.92
C PHE A 26 18.73 5.59 14.00
N ASP A 27 19.05 6.77 13.45
CA ASP A 27 20.17 6.94 12.52
C ASP A 27 21.52 6.55 13.15
N ASN A 28 21.67 6.71 14.48
CA ASN A 28 22.87 6.29 15.18
C ASN A 28 22.95 4.76 15.37
N ARG A 29 23.51 4.07 14.39
CA ARG A 29 23.73 2.62 14.38
C ARG A 29 24.66 2.10 15.49
N ASN A 30 25.41 2.97 16.15
CA ASN A 30 26.20 2.57 17.31
C ASN A 30 25.34 2.42 18.57
N ILE A 31 24.18 3.08 18.62
CA ILE A 31 23.24 3.06 19.74
C ILE A 31 22.07 2.12 19.46
N TYR A 32 21.56 2.11 18.23
CA TYR A 32 20.39 1.34 17.84
C TYR A 32 20.74 0.24 16.85
N TYR A 33 20.30 -0.98 17.15
CA TYR A 33 20.50 -2.14 16.31
C TYR A 33 19.15 -2.78 15.98
N TYR A 34 18.76 -2.72 14.71
CA TYR A 34 17.57 -3.37 14.19
C TYR A 34 17.62 -4.89 14.38
N ASP A 35 16.53 -5.50 14.83
CA ASP A 35 16.40 -6.96 14.96
C ASP A 35 15.39 -7.51 13.94
N LYS A 36 14.14 -7.04 14.00
CA LYS A 36 13.06 -7.47 13.12
C LYS A 36 11.92 -6.47 13.09
N TYR A 37 10.98 -6.69 12.18
CA TYR A 37 9.74 -5.93 12.10
C TYR A 37 8.52 -6.85 12.14
N ARG A 38 7.38 -6.28 12.54
CA ARG A 38 6.04 -6.85 12.36
C ARG A 38 5.16 -5.79 11.74
N ALA A 39 4.80 -5.98 10.47
CA ALA A 39 3.87 -5.10 9.77
C ALA A 39 2.49 -5.76 9.65
N ASN A 40 1.42 -4.98 9.77
CA ASN A 40 0.10 -5.44 9.36
C ASN A 40 -0.06 -5.32 7.84
N THR A 41 -1.11 -5.95 7.31
CA THR A 41 -1.53 -5.68 5.93
C THR A 41 -2.01 -4.23 5.85
N PRO A 42 -1.49 -3.43 4.89
CA PRO A 42 -1.96 -2.07 4.69
C PRO A 42 -3.44 -2.02 4.32
N ILE A 43 -4.08 -0.90 4.66
CA ILE A 43 -5.38 -0.51 4.12
C ILE A 43 -5.13 0.63 3.14
N ASP A 44 -5.76 0.55 1.97
CA ASP A 44 -5.69 1.57 0.94
C ASP A 44 -7.06 2.17 0.68
N ILE A 45 -7.07 3.47 0.44
CA ILE A 45 -8.21 4.26 0.04
C ILE A 45 -7.85 4.89 -1.29
N GLN A 46 -8.66 4.63 -2.32
CA GLN A 46 -8.41 5.12 -3.68
C GLN A 46 -9.66 5.80 -4.22
N LEU A 47 -9.44 6.82 -5.04
CA LEU A 47 -10.50 7.50 -5.77
C LEU A 47 -10.09 7.60 -7.23
N HIS A 48 -10.85 7.00 -8.14
CA HIS A 48 -10.48 6.97 -9.56
C HIS A 48 -11.50 7.65 -10.46
N ILE A 49 -10.97 8.38 -11.44
CA ILE A 49 -11.73 8.74 -12.64
C ILE A 49 -11.50 7.61 -13.64
N LEU A 50 -12.57 6.90 -13.97
CA LEU A 50 -12.52 5.71 -14.84
C LEU A 50 -13.01 6.02 -16.26
N LYS A 51 -12.41 5.33 -17.22
CA LYS A 51 -12.91 5.17 -18.58
C LYS A 51 -13.09 3.68 -18.87
N GLN A 52 -14.32 3.30 -19.19
CA GLN A 52 -14.71 1.91 -19.49
C GLN A 52 -14.96 1.73 -20.99
N LYS A 53 -14.76 0.51 -21.49
CA LYS A 53 -15.13 0.11 -22.85
C LYS A 53 -15.51 -1.37 -22.89
N LYS A 54 -16.64 -1.63 -23.56
CA LYS A 54 -17.20 -2.97 -23.73
C LYS A 54 -16.27 -3.90 -24.51
N ILE A 55 -16.21 -5.16 -24.08
CA ILE A 55 -15.59 -6.24 -24.83
C ILE A 55 -16.67 -6.88 -25.71
N ALA A 56 -16.62 -6.63 -27.01
CA ALA A 56 -17.69 -6.97 -27.95
C ALA A 56 -18.08 -8.46 -27.97
N SER A 57 -17.17 -9.36 -27.60
CA SER A 57 -17.40 -10.81 -27.61
C SER A 57 -18.01 -11.36 -26.31
N ILE A 58 -18.16 -10.56 -25.25
CA ILE A 58 -18.58 -11.04 -23.92
C ILE A 58 -19.57 -10.03 -23.31
N THR A 59 -20.84 -10.41 -23.23
CA THR A 59 -21.89 -9.59 -22.58
C THR A 59 -21.55 -9.37 -21.10
N GLY A 60 -21.76 -8.14 -20.63
CA GLY A 60 -21.49 -7.75 -19.25
C GLY A 60 -20.01 -7.53 -18.91
N MET A 61 -19.09 -7.78 -19.85
CA MET A 61 -17.64 -7.61 -19.62
C MET A 61 -17.09 -6.34 -20.26
N ASP A 62 -16.48 -5.49 -19.44
CA ASP A 62 -15.83 -4.26 -19.84
C ASP A 62 -14.37 -4.29 -19.41
N TRP A 63 -13.48 -3.69 -20.22
CA TRP A 63 -12.17 -3.28 -19.70
C TRP A 63 -12.26 -1.82 -19.26
N TYR A 64 -11.45 -1.47 -18.28
CA TYR A 64 -11.40 -0.11 -17.78
C TYR A 64 -9.98 0.31 -17.50
N VAL A 65 -9.77 1.62 -17.59
CA VAL A 65 -8.56 2.29 -17.12
C VAL A 65 -8.95 3.46 -16.24
N GLY A 66 -8.11 3.76 -15.26
CA GLY A 66 -8.34 4.81 -14.30
C GLY A 66 -7.07 5.49 -13.86
N VAL A 67 -7.24 6.66 -13.27
CA VAL A 67 -6.17 7.40 -12.59
C VAL A 67 -6.77 8.14 -11.40
N GLY A 68 -5.98 8.29 -10.34
CA GLY A 68 -6.38 9.09 -9.21
C GLY A 68 -5.43 9.02 -8.02
N PRO A 69 -5.81 9.65 -6.89
CA PRO A 69 -5.03 9.57 -5.66
C PRO A 69 -5.26 8.24 -4.93
N GLN A 70 -4.19 7.76 -4.28
CA GLN A 70 -4.20 6.67 -3.33
C GLN A 70 -3.58 7.11 -2.00
N PHE A 71 -4.26 6.73 -0.92
CA PHE A 71 -3.77 6.87 0.45
C PHE A 71 -3.64 5.49 1.06
N ARG A 72 -2.52 5.24 1.71
CA ARG A 72 -2.25 4.00 2.41
C ARG A 72 -2.01 4.26 3.88
N ILE A 73 -2.56 3.37 4.69
CA ILE A 73 -2.33 3.38 6.13
C ILE A 73 -1.78 2.01 6.52
N GLN A 74 -0.58 1.99 7.09
CA GLN A 74 0.07 0.78 7.58
C GLN A 74 0.61 1.00 8.99
N LYS A 75 0.56 -0.04 9.81
CA LYS A 75 1.20 -0.07 11.12
C LYS A 75 2.39 -1.02 11.07
N VAL A 76 3.57 -0.50 11.42
CA VAL A 76 4.81 -1.26 11.50
C VAL A 76 5.35 -1.17 12.91
N GLU A 77 5.56 -2.33 13.54
CA GLU A 77 6.28 -2.43 14.81
C GLU A 77 7.71 -2.87 14.54
N TYR A 78 8.67 -2.07 15.02
CA TYR A 78 10.09 -2.40 14.93
C TYR A 78 10.57 -2.91 16.28
N PHE A 79 11.25 -4.05 16.27
CA PHE A 79 11.96 -4.61 17.40
C PHE A 79 13.44 -4.31 17.20
N TYR A 80 14.06 -3.73 18.22
CA TYR A 80 15.45 -3.29 18.15
C TYR A 80 16.13 -3.39 19.51
N LYS A 81 17.46 -3.40 19.48
CA LYS A 81 18.29 -3.23 20.67
C LYS A 81 18.74 -1.78 20.76
N GLU A 82 18.71 -1.22 21.95
CA GLU A 82 19.28 0.11 22.21
C GLU A 82 20.29 0.04 23.33
N LYS A 83 21.38 0.79 23.19
CA LYS A 83 22.33 1.02 24.27
C LYS A 83 21.72 1.97 25.31
N PHE A 84 21.81 1.61 26.58
CA PHE A 84 21.27 2.40 27.69
C PHE A 84 22.27 2.50 28.85
N GLY A 85 21.96 3.33 29.85
CA GLY A 85 22.84 3.61 30.98
C GLY A 85 23.76 4.82 30.74
N PRO A 86 24.46 5.29 31.79
CA PRO A 86 25.30 6.48 31.73
C PRO A 86 26.44 6.33 30.69
N ASP A 87 27.01 5.13 30.56
CA ASP A 87 28.13 4.84 29.66
C ASP A 87 27.71 4.19 28.33
N LYS A 88 26.42 3.86 28.16
CA LYS A 88 25.87 3.16 26.98
C LYS A 88 26.56 1.82 26.67
N ASP A 89 26.92 1.05 27.69
CA ASP A 89 27.55 -0.26 27.51
C ASP A 89 26.55 -1.42 27.59
N ASP A 90 25.38 -1.21 28.18
CA ASP A 90 24.33 -2.22 28.29
C ASP A 90 23.35 -2.15 27.12
N TRP A 91 22.89 -3.32 26.66
CA TRP A 91 21.89 -3.45 25.60
C TRP A 91 20.53 -3.84 26.18
N ARG A 92 19.48 -3.15 25.76
CA ARG A 92 18.09 -3.50 26.06
C ARG A 92 17.33 -3.81 24.78
N TYR A 93 16.53 -4.87 24.80
CA TYR A 93 15.54 -5.13 23.76
C TYR A 93 14.30 -4.29 24.02
N THR A 94 13.84 -3.58 22.99
CA THR A 94 12.63 -2.78 23.05
C THR A 94 11.90 -2.85 21.72
N SER A 95 10.67 -2.32 21.68
CA SER A 95 9.92 -2.15 20.45
C SER A 95 9.28 -0.78 20.38
N THR A 96 8.95 -0.37 19.17
CA THR A 96 8.25 0.88 18.90
C THR A 96 7.31 0.68 17.71
N VAL A 97 6.19 1.40 17.73
CA VAL A 97 5.16 1.31 16.70
C VAL A 97 5.14 2.60 15.93
N TYR A 98 5.20 2.49 14.61
CA TYR A 98 5.00 3.58 13.67
C TYR A 98 3.75 3.34 12.85
N ASN A 99 2.98 4.41 12.64
CA ASN A 99 1.91 4.44 11.66
C ASN A 99 2.48 5.13 10.42
N ALA A 100 2.66 4.38 9.34
CA ALA A 100 3.05 4.91 8.05
C ALA A 100 1.78 5.34 7.30
N ILE A 101 1.82 6.54 6.74
CA ILE A 101 0.79 7.07 5.85
C ILE A 101 1.48 7.43 4.55
N ASP A 102 1.25 6.63 3.52
CA ASP A 102 1.80 6.90 2.19
C ASP A 102 0.71 7.56 1.36
N ALA A 103 1.06 8.63 0.65
CA ALA A 103 0.13 9.32 -0.24
C ALA A 103 0.76 9.50 -1.62
N GLY A 104 -0.03 9.22 -2.65
CA GLY A 104 0.47 9.19 -4.01
C GLY A 104 -0.62 9.28 -5.06
N ILE A 105 -0.18 9.13 -6.30
CA ILE A 105 -1.05 8.94 -7.46
C ILE A 105 -0.90 7.51 -7.96
N ASP A 106 -1.97 6.99 -8.53
CA ASP A 106 -1.94 5.70 -9.19
C ASP A 106 -2.64 5.73 -10.54
N GLY A 107 -2.30 4.76 -11.38
CA GLY A 107 -3.06 4.39 -12.55
C GLY A 107 -3.48 2.93 -12.46
N VAL A 108 -4.72 2.64 -12.84
CA VAL A 108 -5.32 1.31 -12.79
C VAL A 108 -5.75 0.84 -14.18
N ILE A 109 -5.61 -0.45 -14.44
CA ILE A 109 -6.21 -1.14 -15.58
C ILE A 109 -6.85 -2.43 -15.08
N GLY A 110 -8.06 -2.72 -15.54
CA GLY A 110 -8.75 -3.93 -15.11
C GLY A 110 -9.85 -4.39 -16.05
N LEU A 111 -10.43 -5.51 -15.64
CA LEU A 111 -11.62 -6.10 -16.23
C LEU A 111 -12.73 -6.07 -15.20
N GLU A 112 -13.94 -5.77 -15.66
CA GLU A 112 -15.15 -5.73 -14.85
C GLU A 112 -16.22 -6.59 -15.51
N TYR A 113 -16.85 -7.45 -14.71
CA TYR A 113 -18.06 -8.15 -15.09
C TYR A 113 -19.24 -7.62 -14.28
N THR A 114 -20.19 -7.03 -14.98
CA THR A 114 -21.43 -6.48 -14.44
C THR A 114 -22.55 -7.51 -14.58
N PHE A 115 -23.22 -7.81 -13.48
CA PHE A 115 -24.37 -8.72 -13.50
C PHE A 115 -25.60 -8.00 -14.04
N ASP A 116 -26.38 -8.66 -14.89
CA ASP A 116 -27.55 -8.04 -15.52
C ASP A 116 -28.73 -7.85 -14.53
N ASP A 117 -28.85 -8.73 -13.54
CA ASP A 117 -30.02 -8.80 -12.64
C ASP A 117 -29.83 -8.09 -11.29
N ILE A 118 -28.60 -7.70 -10.95
CA ILE A 118 -28.27 -7.08 -9.66
C ILE A 118 -27.34 -5.88 -9.89
N PRO A 119 -27.42 -4.82 -9.06
CA PRO A 119 -26.59 -3.62 -9.20
C PRO A 119 -25.15 -3.84 -8.68
N LEU A 120 -24.55 -4.98 -9.02
CA LEU A 120 -23.20 -5.34 -8.61
C LEU A 120 -22.33 -5.65 -9.82
N SER A 121 -21.03 -5.44 -9.66
CA SER A 121 -20.00 -5.94 -10.54
C SER A 121 -18.89 -6.60 -9.74
N ILE A 122 -18.21 -7.56 -10.35
CA ILE A 122 -16.90 -8.03 -9.89
C ILE A 122 -15.83 -7.49 -10.81
N ALA A 123 -14.69 -7.10 -10.26
CA ALA A 123 -13.57 -6.61 -11.02
C ALA A 123 -12.26 -7.25 -10.56
N GLY A 124 -11.32 -7.34 -11.49
CA GLY A 124 -9.92 -7.66 -11.20
C GLY A 124 -9.03 -6.66 -11.91
N ASP A 125 -8.00 -6.19 -11.21
CA ASP A 125 -7.16 -5.09 -11.69
C ASP A 125 -5.69 -5.23 -11.33
N ALA A 126 -4.90 -4.49 -12.11
CA ALA A 126 -3.52 -4.18 -11.82
C ALA A 126 -3.39 -2.65 -11.70
N THR A 127 -2.69 -2.23 -10.65
CA THR A 127 -2.51 -0.82 -10.31
C THR A 127 -1.02 -0.50 -10.22
N LEU A 128 -0.65 0.64 -10.77
CA LEU A 128 0.70 1.20 -10.66
C LEU A 128 0.63 2.45 -9.77
N PHE A 129 1.03 2.30 -8.52
CA PHE A 129 1.06 3.37 -7.53
C PHE A 129 2.42 4.05 -7.51
N MET A 130 2.45 5.36 -7.31
CA MET A 130 3.66 6.14 -7.14
C MET A 130 3.44 7.17 -6.03
N GLU A 131 4.32 7.15 -5.05
CA GLU A 131 4.25 8.01 -3.88
C GLU A 131 4.82 9.37 -4.23
N ILE A 132 4.36 10.38 -3.52
CA ILE A 132 4.80 11.75 -3.73
C ILE A 132 5.87 12.16 -2.70
N PHE A 133 5.91 11.53 -1.52
CA PHE A 133 6.70 12.01 -0.37
C PHE A 133 7.98 11.20 -0.10
N ASP A 134 7.87 9.93 0.30
CA ASP A 134 9.04 9.22 0.83
C ASP A 134 9.91 8.57 -0.25
N ASP A 135 9.28 8.08 -1.31
CA ASP A 135 9.96 7.38 -2.42
C ASP A 135 9.43 7.90 -3.79
N PRO A 136 9.57 9.21 -4.12
CA PRO A 136 9.05 9.77 -5.36
C PRO A 136 9.71 9.15 -6.59
N PHE A 137 8.92 8.95 -7.65
CA PHE A 137 9.33 8.31 -8.91
C PHE A 137 9.65 6.81 -8.83
N LEU A 138 9.40 6.15 -7.70
CA LEU A 138 9.47 4.69 -7.60
C LEU A 138 8.06 4.09 -7.73
N PRO A 139 7.72 3.45 -8.86
CA PRO A 139 6.40 2.85 -9.03
C PRO A 139 6.31 1.49 -8.34
N TRP A 140 5.21 1.24 -7.64
CA TRP A 140 4.87 -0.06 -7.06
C TRP A 140 3.68 -0.68 -7.77
N GLY A 141 3.90 -1.88 -8.29
CA GLY A 141 2.85 -2.70 -8.87
C GLY A 141 2.00 -3.37 -7.79
N GLN A 142 0.69 -3.32 -8.00
CA GLN A 142 -0.33 -3.86 -7.12
C GLN A 142 -1.34 -4.64 -7.95
N VAL A 143 -2.02 -5.62 -7.33
CA VAL A 143 -3.12 -6.35 -7.94
C VAL A 143 -4.30 -6.43 -6.98
N GLY A 144 -5.51 -6.38 -7.54
CA GLY A 144 -6.74 -6.30 -6.78
C GLY A 144 -7.85 -7.18 -7.35
N VAL A 145 -8.78 -7.54 -6.46
CA VAL A 145 -10.12 -7.99 -6.81
C VAL A 145 -11.11 -7.12 -6.06
N ALA A 146 -12.19 -6.72 -6.72
CA ALA A 146 -13.17 -5.82 -6.16
C ALA A 146 -14.60 -6.31 -6.40
N ILE A 147 -15.50 -5.93 -5.49
CA ILE A 147 -16.95 -5.95 -5.70
C ILE A 147 -17.37 -4.48 -5.75
N ARG A 148 -18.09 -4.08 -6.79
CA ARG A 148 -18.57 -2.72 -7.01
C ARG A 148 -20.09 -2.70 -6.94
N TYR A 149 -20.62 -1.64 -6.33
CA TYR A 149 -22.05 -1.34 -6.37
C TYR A 149 -22.31 -0.26 -7.43
N ASN A 150 -23.20 -0.55 -8.36
CA ASN A 150 -23.55 0.33 -9.47
C ASN A 150 -24.83 1.09 -9.13
N PHE A 151 -24.80 2.41 -9.21
CA PHE A 151 -25.93 3.31 -8.95
C PHE A 151 -26.55 3.86 -10.23
#